data_AF-E4Z3U2-F1
#
_entry.id   AF-E4Z3U2-F1
#
_cell.length_a   1.000
_cell.length_b   1.000
_cell.length_c   1.000
_cell.angle_alpha   90.00
_cell.angle_beta   90.00
_cell.angle_gamma   90.00
#
_symmetry.space_group_name_H-M   'P 1'
#
loop_
_entity.id
_entity.type
_entity.pdbx_description
1 polymer ?
#
loop_
_entity_poly.entity_id
_entity_poly.type
_entity_poly.pdbx_seq_one_letter_code
_entity_poly.pdbx_strand_id
1 'polypeptide(L)'
;MAKYSILLPTYNEKENLPIIIWLIDQTMTKHDFNYEVIIIDDGSPDGTLEVAKQLQKIYGANKIVLRPREKKLGLGTAYIHGLKHAIGEFIIIMDADLSHHPKFIPQFIKLQAENNFDIVTGTRYVDG
;
A
#
# COMPACT_ATOMS: atom_id res chain seq x y z
N MET A 1 -11.03 13.20 4.01
CA MET A 1 -9.86 12.88 3.16
C MET A 1 -9.04 11.82 3.87
N ALA A 2 -8.39 10.90 3.16
CA ALA A 2 -7.56 9.85 3.78
C ALA A 2 -6.40 10.48 4.56
N LYS A 3 -6.03 9.91 5.72
CA LYS A 3 -4.86 10.36 6.49
C LYS A 3 -3.58 9.64 6.06
N TYR A 4 -3.69 8.36 5.72
CA TYR A 4 -2.57 7.52 5.29
C TYR A 4 -2.75 7.06 3.84
N SER A 5 -1.73 7.21 3.00
CA SER A 5 -1.69 6.60 1.66
C SER A 5 -0.70 5.45 1.66
N ILE A 6 -1.20 4.25 1.41
CA ILE A 6 -0.38 3.04 1.29
C ILE A 6 -0.05 2.84 -0.18
N LEU A 7 1.23 2.98 -0.55
CA LEU A 7 1.70 2.73 -1.91
C LEU A 7 2.02 1.25 -2.05
N LEU A 8 1.38 0.61 -3.02
CA LEU A 8 1.49 -0.82 -3.28
C LEU A 8 1.82 -1.07 -4.76
N PRO A 9 3.09 -1.06 -5.15
CA PRO A 9 3.52 -1.45 -6.49
C PRO A 9 3.24 -2.93 -6.73
N THR A 10 2.78 -3.28 -7.93
CA THR A 10 2.48 -4.66 -8.30
C THR A 10 3.05 -5.01 -9.68
N TYR A 11 3.61 -6.21 -9.80
CA TYR A 11 3.97 -6.82 -11.08
C TYR A 11 3.92 -8.34 -10.94
N ASN A 12 2.97 -9.01 -11.61
CA ASN A 12 2.68 -10.44 -11.44
C ASN A 12 2.25 -10.83 -10.02
N GLU A 13 1.31 -10.09 -9.44
CA GLU A 13 0.87 -10.23 -8.04
C GLU A 13 -0.59 -10.66 -7.92
N LYS A 14 -1.16 -11.27 -8.97
CA LYS A 14 -2.59 -11.63 -9.03
C LYS A 14 -3.10 -12.39 -7.81
N GLU A 15 -2.31 -13.32 -7.29
CA GLU A 15 -2.69 -14.18 -6.16
C GLU A 15 -2.46 -13.51 -4.81
N ASN A 16 -1.40 -12.71 -4.69
CA ASN A 16 -1.04 -12.02 -3.44
C ASN A 16 -1.92 -10.79 -3.19
N LEU A 17 -2.31 -10.09 -4.27
CA LEU A 17 -3.00 -8.81 -4.18
C LEU A 17 -4.30 -8.86 -3.35
N PRO A 18 -5.20 -9.85 -3.50
CA PRO A 18 -6.38 -9.97 -2.64
C PRO A 18 -6.03 -10.17 -1.16
N ILE A 19 -4.99 -10.95 -0.88
CA ILE A 19 -4.57 -11.31 0.47
C ILE A 19 -3.99 -10.08 1.18
N ILE A 20 -3.06 -9.38 0.54
CA ILE A 20 -2.44 -8.18 1.13
C ILE A 20 -3.46 -7.07 1.33
N ILE A 21 -4.38 -6.85 0.38
CA ILE A 21 -5.45 -5.85 0.52
C ILE A 21 -6.38 -6.19 1.68
N TRP A 22 -6.76 -7.46 1.85
CA TRP A 22 -7.55 -7.89 3.00
C TRP A 22 -6.79 -7.67 4.32
N LEU A 23 -5.51 -8.04 4.40
CA LEU A 23 -4.69 -7.82 5.60
C LEU A 23 -4.53 -6.34 5.95
N ILE A 24 -4.33 -5.48 4.95
CA ILE A 24 -4.30 -4.02 5.11
C ILE A 24 -5.65 -3.55 5.64
N ASP A 25 -6.75 -3.92 5.01
CA ASP A 25 -8.08 -3.46 5.40
C ASP A 25 -8.44 -3.89 6.83
N GLN A 26 -8.21 -5.15 7.19
CA GLN A 26 -8.39 -5.63 8.56
C GLN A 26 -7.54 -4.87 9.57
N THR A 27 -6.27 -4.61 9.26
CA THR A 27 -5.39 -3.90 10.18
C THR A 27 -5.81 -2.44 10.35
N MET A 28 -6.07 -1.73 9.26
CA MET A 28 -6.39 -0.30 9.31
C MET A 28 -7.77 -0.04 9.92
N THR A 29 -8.77 -0.86 9.58
CA THR A 29 -10.13 -0.73 10.15
C THR A 29 -10.17 -1.07 11.64
N LYS A 30 -9.45 -2.12 12.08
CA LYS A 30 -9.35 -2.49 13.50
C LYS A 30 -8.83 -1.35 14.38
N HIS A 31 -7.95 -0.51 13.83
CA HIS A 31 -7.34 0.62 14.53
C HIS A 31 -8.00 1.97 14.22
N ASP A 32 -9.14 1.97 13.51
CA ASP A 32 -9.87 3.18 13.10
C ASP A 32 -9.00 4.20 12.34
N PHE A 33 -8.05 3.70 11.55
CA PHE A 33 -7.24 4.55 10.68
C PHE A 33 -7.98 4.84 9.38
N ASN A 34 -7.98 6.10 8.97
CA ASN A 34 -8.51 6.53 7.68
C ASN A 34 -7.40 6.49 6.62
N TYR A 35 -7.60 5.71 5.55
CA TYR A 35 -6.55 5.40 4.59
C TYR A 35 -7.08 5.18 3.18
N GLU A 36 -6.14 5.20 2.23
CA GLU A 36 -6.29 4.67 0.88
C GLU A 36 -5.13 3.73 0.57
N VAL A 37 -5.35 2.80 -0.36
CA VAL A 37 -4.30 1.97 -0.97
C VAL A 37 -4.22 2.33 -2.44
N ILE A 38 -3.05 2.81 -2.85
CA ILE A 38 -2.74 3.13 -4.23
C ILE A 38 -2.03 1.93 -4.83
N ILE A 39 -2.73 1.20 -5.70
CA ILE A 39 -2.18 0.07 -6.43
C ILE A 39 -1.54 0.58 -7.71
N ILE A 40 -0.23 0.41 -7.85
CA ILE A 40 0.56 0.82 -9.01
C ILE A 40 0.94 -0.43 -9.80
N ASP A 41 0.09 -0.83 -10.74
CA ASP A 41 0.36 -1.99 -11.58
C ASP A 41 1.29 -1.66 -12.75
N ASP A 42 2.38 -2.40 -12.86
CA ASP A 42 3.46 -2.19 -13.84
C ASP A 42 3.21 -2.89 -15.18
N GLY A 43 1.96 -2.89 -15.65
CA GLY A 43 1.57 -3.56 -16.89
C GLY A 43 1.68 -5.08 -16.75
N SER A 44 1.11 -5.64 -15.68
CA SER A 44 1.21 -7.07 -15.40
C SER A 44 0.48 -7.90 -16.46
N PRO A 45 1.13 -8.91 -17.07
CA PRO A 45 0.51 -9.79 -18.07
C PRO A 45 -0.39 -10.89 -17.47
N ASP A 46 -0.34 -11.11 -16.15
CA ASP A 46 -1.01 -12.23 -15.48
C ASP A 46 -2.48 -11.96 -15.12
N GLY A 47 -2.93 -10.71 -15.26
CA GLY A 47 -4.26 -10.24 -14.86
C GLY A 47 -4.31 -9.59 -13.47
N THR A 48 -3.18 -9.17 -12.90
CA THR A 48 -3.12 -8.42 -11.63
C THR A 48 -4.02 -7.17 -11.66
N LEU A 49 -4.01 -6.41 -12.76
CA LEU A 49 -4.85 -5.22 -12.90
C LEU A 49 -6.35 -5.53 -12.87
N GLU A 50 -6.77 -6.66 -13.45
CA GLU A 50 -8.16 -7.12 -13.44
C GLU A 50 -8.62 -7.45 -12.02
N VAL A 51 -7.75 -8.11 -11.24
CA VAL A 51 -7.98 -8.34 -9.82
C VAL A 51 -8.05 -7.03 -9.04
N ALA A 52 -7.16 -6.08 -9.32
CA ALA A 52 -7.18 -4.76 -8.69
C ALA A 52 -8.50 -4.01 -8.96
N LYS A 53 -9.03 -4.08 -10.19
CA LYS A 53 -10.36 -3.54 -10.56
C LYS A 53 -11.50 -4.22 -9.79
N GLN A 54 -11.43 -5.53 -9.56
CA GLN A 54 -12.42 -6.24 -8.74
C GLN A 54 -12.38 -5.80 -7.29
N LEU A 55 -11.17 -5.70 -6.70
CA LEU A 55 -10.98 -5.20 -5.35
C LEU A 55 -11.49 -3.77 -5.19
N GLN A 56 -11.27 -2.91 -6.18
CA GLN A 56 -11.83 -1.55 -6.18
C GLN A 56 -13.36 -1.55 -6.14
N LYS A 57 -14.04 -2.47 -6.83
CA LYS A 57 -15.51 -2.59 -6.76
C LYS A 57 -15.99 -3.05 -5.37
N ILE A 58 -15.22 -3.90 -4.69
CA ILE A 58 -15.56 -4.46 -3.38
C ILE A 58 -15.36 -3.40 -2.27
N TYR A 59 -14.20 -2.75 -2.24
CA TYR A 59 -13.81 -1.85 -1.16
C TYR A 59 -14.13 -0.37 -1.44
N GLY A 60 -14.45 -0.02 -2.68
CA GLY A 60 -14.76 1.34 -3.12
C GLY A 60 -13.55 2.09 -3.70
N ALA A 61 -13.82 2.96 -4.69
CA ALA A 61 -12.80 3.72 -5.43
C ALA A 61 -12.11 4.82 -4.59
N ASN A 62 -12.66 5.15 -3.43
CA ASN A 62 -12.04 6.05 -2.45
C ASN A 62 -11.01 5.34 -1.55
N LYS A 63 -11.12 4.02 -1.39
CA LYS A 63 -10.21 3.23 -0.55
C LYS A 63 -9.17 2.51 -1.40
N ILE A 64 -9.55 1.99 -2.57
CA ILE A 64 -8.64 1.33 -3.50
C ILE A 64 -8.52 2.21 -4.75
N VAL A 65 -7.35 2.83 -4.90
CA VAL A 65 -7.05 3.75 -6.00
C VAL A 65 -6.11 3.06 -6.98
N LEU A 66 -6.52 3.02 -8.25
CA LEU A 66 -5.74 2.36 -9.30
C LEU A 66 -4.92 3.39 -10.08
N ARG A 67 -3.61 3.12 -10.21
CA ARG A 67 -2.65 3.92 -10.99
C ARG A 67 -1.79 3.00 -11.86
N PRO A 68 -2.39 2.27 -12.82
CA PRO A 68 -1.65 1.37 -13.70
C PRO A 68 -0.72 2.16 -14.62
N ARG A 69 0.38 1.52 -15.00
CA ARG A 69 1.38 2.00 -15.95
C ARG A 69 1.43 1.07 -17.16
N GLU A 70 1.87 1.59 -18.30
CA GLU A 70 1.86 0.83 -19.57
C GLU A 70 2.77 -0.40 -19.56
N LYS A 71 3.86 -0.36 -18.79
CA LYS A 71 4.87 -1.42 -18.72
C LYS A 71 5.68 -1.33 -17.44
N LYS A 72 6.50 -2.34 -17.19
CA LYS A 72 7.45 -2.36 -16.08
C LYS A 72 8.53 -1.31 -16.27
N LEU A 73 8.46 -0.24 -15.47
CA LEU A 73 9.40 0.88 -15.47
C LEU A 73 10.32 0.88 -14.23
N GLY A 74 10.22 -0.15 -13.40
CA GLY A 74 11.02 -0.35 -12.19
C GLY A 74 10.34 0.13 -10.92
N LEU A 75 10.75 -0.44 -9.78
CA LEU A 75 10.10 -0.26 -8.48
C LEU A 75 10.18 1.20 -7.97
N GLY A 76 11.36 1.82 -8.03
CA GLY A 76 11.53 3.21 -7.58
C GLY A 76 10.65 4.20 -8.36
N THR A 77 10.47 3.99 -9.66
CA THR A 77 9.59 4.85 -10.47
C THR A 77 8.12 4.58 -10.18
N ALA A 78 7.75 3.37 -9.73
CA ALA A 78 6.40 3.04 -9.27
C ALA A 78 6.07 3.82 -8.00
N TYR A 79 7.01 3.89 -7.04
CA TYR A 79 6.84 4.70 -5.83
C TYR A 79 6.71 6.18 -6.15
N ILE A 80 7.56 6.74 -7.02
CA ILE A 80 7.42 8.14 -7.46
C ILE A 80 6.05 8.39 -8.11
N HIS A 81 5.58 7.43 -8.92
CA HIS A 81 4.25 7.53 -9.54
C HIS A 81 3.13 7.50 -8.50
N GLY A 82 3.21 6.62 -7.50
CA GLY A 82 2.26 6.55 -6.39
C GLY A 82 2.24 7.82 -5.56
N LEU A 83 3.42 8.34 -5.19
CA LEU A 83 3.58 9.58 -4.41
C LEU A 83 2.88 10.78 -5.05
N LYS A 84 2.92 10.91 -6.38
CA LYS A 84 2.25 12.00 -7.11
C LYS A 84 0.73 11.97 -7.02
N HIS A 85 0.15 10.83 -6.62
CA HIS A 85 -1.30 10.63 -6.54
C HIS A 85 -1.80 10.42 -5.11
N ALA A 86 -0.90 10.31 -4.13
CA ALA A 86 -1.24 10.19 -2.73
C ALA A 86 -1.91 11.47 -2.22
N ILE A 87 -3.01 11.31 -1.49
CA ILE A 87 -3.72 12.42 -0.83
C ILE A 87 -3.56 12.40 0.70
N GLY A 88 -2.99 11.33 1.25
CA GLY A 88 -2.71 11.17 2.66
C GLY A 88 -1.59 12.09 3.13
N GLU A 89 -1.68 12.51 4.39
CA GLU A 89 -0.65 13.27 5.09
C GLU A 89 0.61 12.41 5.31
N PHE A 90 0.42 11.12 5.56
CA PHE A 90 1.49 10.15 5.77
C PHE A 90 1.52 9.11 4.65
N ILE A 91 2.72 8.81 4.18
CA ILE A 91 2.94 7.78 3.16
C ILE A 91 3.49 6.53 3.82
N ILE A 92 2.87 5.39 3.50
CA ILE A 92 3.36 4.06 3.87
C ILE A 92 3.76 3.35 2.58
N ILE A 93 5.00 2.88 2.53
CA ILE A 93 5.54 2.13 1.40
C ILE A 93 5.63 0.65 1.79
N MET A 94 5.06 -0.23 0.98
CA MET A 94 5.17 -1.68 1.17
C MET A 94 5.06 -2.44 -0.16
N ASP A 95 5.50 -3.69 -0.12
CA ASP A 95 5.50 -4.59 -1.27
C ASP A 95 4.25 -5.49 -1.22
N ALA A 96 3.76 -5.90 -2.38
CA ALA A 96 2.54 -6.71 -2.50
C ALA A 96 2.74 -8.21 -2.23
N ASP A 97 3.99 -8.68 -2.16
CA ASP A 97 4.39 -10.09 -2.10
C ASP A 97 4.31 -10.72 -0.69
N LEU A 98 3.65 -10.05 0.26
CA LEU A 98 3.49 -10.46 1.66
C LEU A 98 4.79 -10.47 2.50
N SER A 99 5.92 -10.01 1.97
CA SER A 99 7.16 -9.86 2.75
C SER A 99 7.02 -8.82 3.88
N HIS A 100 6.18 -7.82 3.67
CA HIS A 100 5.84 -6.77 4.64
C HIS A 100 4.45 -7.02 5.22
N HIS A 101 4.38 -7.47 6.47
CA HIS A 101 3.09 -7.77 7.10
C HIS A 101 2.40 -6.49 7.64
N PRO A 102 1.17 -6.14 7.22
CA PRO A 102 0.48 -4.91 7.63
C PRO A 102 0.31 -4.70 9.14
N LYS A 103 0.27 -5.79 9.93
CA LYS A 103 0.24 -5.78 11.41
C LYS A 103 1.24 -4.82 12.09
N PHE A 104 2.34 -4.46 11.42
CA PHE A 104 3.35 -3.55 11.96
C PHE A 104 3.02 -2.06 11.71
N ILE A 105 2.11 -1.75 10.78
CA ILE A 105 1.70 -0.36 10.49
C ILE A 105 1.26 0.41 11.76
N PRO A 106 0.43 -0.16 12.66
CA PRO A 106 0.03 0.57 13.87
C PRO A 106 1.21 0.93 14.78
N GLN A 107 2.24 0.08 14.84
CA GLN A 107 3.46 0.37 15.59
C GLN A 107 4.24 1.53 14.95
N PHE A 108 4.34 1.57 13.62
CA PHE A 108 5.03 2.66 12.92
C PHE A 108 4.30 3.99 13.13
N ILE A 109 2.97 4.00 12.99
CA ILE A 109 2.12 5.17 13.24
C ILE A 109 2.27 5.63 14.69
N LYS A 110 2.29 4.70 15.65
CA LYS A 110 2.49 5.03 17.07
C LYS A 110 3.84 5.71 17.31
N LEU A 111 4.94 5.11 16.82
CA LEU A 111 6.29 5.67 16.96
C LEU A 111 6.41 7.06 16.33
N GLN A 112 5.83 7.23 15.13
CA GLN A 112 5.77 8.50 14.44
C GLN A 112 5.06 9.55 15.30
N ALA A 113 3.86 9.24 15.79
CA ALA A 113 3.04 10.19 16.55
C ALA A 113 3.64 10.55 17.91
N GLU A 114 4.21 9.58 18.64
CA GLU A 114 4.77 9.80 19.98
C GLU A 114 6.06 10.63 19.96
N ASN A 115 6.86 10.53 18.89
CA ASN A 115 8.16 11.17 18.82
C ASN A 115 8.24 12.29 17.77
N ASN A 116 7.15 12.51 17.02
CA ASN A 116 7.09 13.43 15.90
C ASN A 116 8.21 13.19 14.87
N PHE A 117 8.44 11.93 14.50
CA PHE A 117 9.44 11.57 13.50
C PHE A 117 8.94 11.85 12.08
N ASP A 118 9.85 12.31 11.21
CA ASP A 118 9.57 12.49 9.78
C ASP A 118 9.58 11.15 9.01
N ILE A 119 10.42 10.22 9.44
CA ILE A 119 10.58 8.90 8.81
C ILE A 119 10.67 7.82 9.90
N VAL A 120 9.86 6.77 9.74
CA VAL A 120 9.95 5.54 10.52
C VAL A 120 10.23 4.40 9.56
N THR A 121 11.24 3.57 9.86
CA THR A 121 11.67 2.47 8.99
C THR A 121 11.62 1.14 9.73
N GLY A 122 11.15 0.10 9.03
CA GLY A 122 11.29 -1.28 9.49
C GLY A 122 12.68 -1.81 9.20
N THR A 123 13.27 -2.52 10.16
CA THR A 123 14.60 -3.14 10.00
C THR A 123 14.57 -4.58 10.48
N ARG A 124 15.27 -5.45 9.74
CA ARG A 124 15.46 -6.88 10.08
C ARG A 124 16.71 -7.11 10.93
N TYR A 125 17.48 -6.06 11.21
CA TYR A 125 18.83 -6.15 11.77
C TYR A 125 18.95 -5.63 13.20
N VAL A 126 17.83 -5.26 13.82
CA VAL A 126 17.79 -4.81 15.22
C VAL A 126 16.72 -5.61 15.96
N ASP A 127 16.95 -5.82 17.25
CA ASP A 127 15.94 -6.39 18.13
C ASP A 127 14.80 -5.38 18.33
N GLY A 128 13.56 -5.89 18.36
CA GLY A 128 12.31 -5.12 18.45
C GLY A 128 11.69 -5.08 19.83
#